data_AF-A5UVN6-F1
#
_entry.id   AF-A5UVN6-F1
#
_cell.length_a   1.000
_cell.length_b   1.000
_cell.length_c   1.000
_cell.angle_alpha   90.00
_cell.angle_beta   90.00
_cell.angle_gamma   90.00
#
_symmetry.space_group_name_H-M   'P 1'
#
loop_
_entity.id
_entity.type
_entity.pdbx_description
1 polymer ?
#
loop_
_entity_poly.entity_id
_entity_poly.type
_entity_poly.pdbx_seq_one_letter_code
_entity_poly.pdbx_strand_id
1 'polypeptide(L)' 'MDELTPDEQEILDGLFVKSQLPGYDPMLDTTEEERRIAAKYIVICLQQLAALGIRSQIVIAGDTD' A
#
# COMPACT_ATOMS: atom_id res chain seq x y z
N MET A 1 -5.81 10.08 10.41
CA MET A 1 -5.04 8.82 10.56
C MET A 1 -3.82 9.04 9.71
N ASP A 2 -2.83 9.73 10.28
CA ASP A 2 -1.84 10.43 9.45
C ASP A 2 -0.51 9.67 9.43
N GLU A 3 -0.40 8.62 10.23
CA GLU A 3 0.77 7.77 10.37
C GLU A 3 0.39 6.30 10.62
N LEU A 4 1.36 5.42 10.32
CA LEU A 4 1.34 4.01 10.70
C LEU A 4 1.94 3.86 12.10
N THR A 5 1.48 2.86 12.85
CA THR A 5 2.19 2.47 14.08
C THR A 5 3.55 1.83 13.73
N PRO A 6 4.50 1.74 14.68
CA PRO A 6 5.78 1.06 14.44
C PRO A 6 5.60 -0.38 13.91
N ASP A 7 4.66 -1.13 14.49
CA ASP A 7 4.37 -2.51 14.07
C ASP A 7 3.77 -2.55 12.64
N GLU A 8 2.88 -1.62 12.30
CA GLU A 8 2.33 -1.51 10.95
C GLU A 8 3.40 -1.11 9.92
N GLN A 9 4.37 -0.29 10.30
CA GLN A 9 5.50 0.08 9.44
C GLN A 9 6.41 -1.12 9.17
N GLU A 10 6.72 -1.94 10.19
CA GLU A 10 7.51 -3.17 10.02
C GLU A 10 6.83 -4.15 9.04
N ILE A 11 5.51 -4.32 9.17
CA ILE A 11 4.72 -5.15 8.26
C ILE A 11 4.77 -4.59 6.82
N LEU A 12 4.63 -3.27 6.66
CA LEU A 12 4.70 -2.61 5.35
C LEU A 12 6.08 -2.78 4.70
N ASP A 13 7.15 -2.63 5.47
CA ASP A 13 8.52 -2.82 4.99
C ASP A 13 8.73 -4.27 4.51
N GLY A 14 8.22 -5.24 5.26
CA GLY A 14 8.19 -6.65 4.85
C GLY A 14 7.43 -6.88 3.53
N LEU A 15 6.30 -6.19 3.33
CA LEU A 15 5.54 -6.26 2.07
C LEU A 15 6.32 -5.71 0.88
N PHE A 16 7.04 -4.60 1.03
CA PHE A 16 7.87 -4.07 -0.05
C PHE A 16 8.93 -5.08 -0.50
N VAL A 17 9.56 -5.78 0.45
CA VAL A 17 10.53 -6.84 0.13
C VAL A 17 9.85 -8.02 -0.56
N LYS A 18 8.73 -8.52 -0.03
CA LYS A 18 7.96 -9.62 -0.64
C LYS A 18 7.53 -9.31 -2.07
N SER A 19 7.09 -8.07 -2.33
CA SER A 19 6.60 -7.64 -3.63
C SER A 19 7.64 -7.68 -4.75
N GLN A 20 8.92 -7.74 -4.40
CA GLN A 20 10.03 -7.82 -5.35
C GLN A 20 10.42 -9.27 -5.69
N LEU A 21 9.81 -10.26 -5.04
CA LEU A 21 10.10 -11.68 -5.29
C LEU A 21 9.53 -12.12 -6.64
N PRO A 22 10.28 -12.92 -7.43
CA PRO A 22 9.77 -13.50 -8.67
C PRO A 22 8.51 -14.34 -8.42
N GLY A 23 7.44 -14.05 -9.16
CA GLY A 23 6.18 -14.81 -9.06
C GLY A 23 5.29 -14.39 -7.88
N TYR A 24 5.58 -13.26 -7.23
CA TYR A 24 4.72 -12.70 -6.20
C TYR A 24 3.29 -12.44 -6.72
N ASP A 25 2.30 -13.00 -6.02
CA ASP A 25 0.88 -12.78 -6.22
C ASP A 25 0.31 -12.08 -4.98
N PRO A 26 -0.10 -10.79 -5.09
CA PRO A 26 -0.65 -10.05 -3.96
C PRO A 26 -1.87 -10.69 -3.28
N MET A 27 -2.65 -11.52 -3.96
CA MET A 27 -3.82 -12.18 -3.38
C MET A 27 -3.45 -13.44 -2.59
N LEU A 28 -2.40 -14.15 -3.01
CA LEU A 28 -1.96 -15.40 -2.39
C LEU A 28 -0.88 -15.17 -1.32
N ASP A 29 0.03 -14.24 -1.57
CA ASP A 29 1.24 -14.02 -0.75
C ASP A 29 1.05 -12.95 0.34
N THR A 30 -0.17 -12.41 0.47
CA THR A 30 -0.52 -11.49 1.55
C THR A 30 -1.68 -12.00 2.39
N THR A 31 -1.64 -11.63 3.66
CA THR A 31 -2.75 -11.75 4.61
C THR A 31 -3.72 -10.58 4.47
N GLU A 32 -4.92 -10.71 5.04
CA GLU A 32 -5.88 -9.62 5.09
C GLU A 32 -5.34 -8.40 5.86
N GLU A 33 -4.59 -8.64 6.93
CA GLU A 33 -3.96 -7.58 7.71
C GLU A 33 -2.91 -6.81 6.91
N GLU A 34 -2.04 -7.52 6.19
CA GLU A 34 -1.06 -6.92 5.28
C GLU A 34 -1.73 -6.05 4.21
N ARG A 35 -2.82 -6.54 3.59
CA ARG A 35 -3.59 -5.75 2.62
C ARG A 35 -4.23 -4.51 3.25
N ARG A 36 -4.75 -4.62 4.47
CA ARG A 36 -5.33 -3.49 5.21
C ARG A 36 -4.28 -2.42 5.50
N ILE A 37 -3.07 -2.81 5.90
CA ILE A 37 -1.95 -1.90 6.19
C ILE A 37 -1.48 -1.21 4.91
N ALA A 38 -1.33 -1.95 3.80
CA ALA A 38 -1.00 -1.36 2.50
C ALA A 38 -2.05 -0.33 2.06
N ALA A 39 -3.34 -0.64 2.21
CA ALA A 39 -4.42 0.30 1.91
C ALA A 39 -4.37 1.55 2.80
N LYS A 40 -4.09 1.40 4.10
CA LYS A 40 -3.90 2.52 5.03
C LYS A 40 -2.74 3.42 4.59
N TYR A 41 -1.61 2.84 4.20
CA TYR A 41 -0.46 3.59 3.69
C TYR A 41 -0.81 4.41 2.44
N ILE A 42 -1.54 3.83 1.49
CA ILE A 42 -2.01 4.55 0.28
C ILE A 42 -2.84 5.79 0.66
N VAL A 43 -3.74 5.66 1.63
CA VAL A 43 -4.56 6.79 2.11
C VAL A 43 -3.69 7.89 2.72
N ILE A 44 -2.69 7.52 3.54
CA ILE A 44 -1.72 8.47 4.12
C ILE A 44 -0.98 9.22 3.00
N CYS A 45 -0.48 8.52 1.99
CA CYS A 45 0.20 9.15 0.86
C CYS A 45 -0.70 10.15 0.11
N LEU A 46 -1.97 9.80 -0.13
CA LEU A 46 -2.92 10.70 -0.77
C LEU A 46 -3.18 11.97 0.06
N GLN A 47 -3.31 11.82 1.38
CA GLN A 47 -3.50 12.95 2.29
C GLN A 47 -2.27 13.88 2.30
N GLN A 48 -1.06 13.32 2.30
CA GLN A 48 0.17 14.09 2.23
C GLN A 48 0.29 14.85 0.90
N LEU A 49 -0.06 14.23 -0.23
CA LEU A 49 -0.09 14.91 -1.53
C LEU A 49 -1.12 16.04 -1.56
N ALA A 50 -2.31 15.82 -1.00
CA ALA A 50 -3.34 16.85 -0.88
C ALA A 50 -2.87 18.03 -0.01
N ALA A 51 -2.15 17.77 1.08
CA ALA A 51 -1.57 18.82 1.94
C ALA A 51 -0.52 19.67 1.21
N LEU A 52 0.18 19.09 0.23
CA LEU A 52 1.11 19.81 -0.65
C LEU A 52 0.40 20.56 -1.80
N GLY A 53 -0.93 20.53 -1.87
CA GLY A 53 -1.71 21.14 -2.95
C GLY A 53 -1.66 20.37 -4.27
N ILE A 54 -1.20 19.11 -4.23
CA ILE A 54 -1.09 18.25 -5.42
C ILE A 54 -2.42 17.53 -5.62
N ARG A 55 -2.99 17.67 -6.81
CA ARG A 55 -4.19 16.91 -7.21
C ARG A 55 -3.76 15.52 -7.67
N SER A 56 -4.00 14.53 -6.83
CA SER A 56 -3.63 13.13 -7.09
C SER A 56 -4.84 12.27 -7.42
N GLN A 57 -4.67 11.30 -8.31
CA GLN A 57 -5.66 10.29 -8.66
C GLN A 57 -5.01 8.91 -8.60
N ILE A 58 -5.68 7.94 -7.96
CA ILE A 58 -5.31 6.54 -8.07
C ILE A 58 -5.94 6.00 -9.36
N VAL A 59 -5.12 5.44 -10.24
CA VAL A 59 -5.58 4.71 -11.42
C VAL A 59 -5.39 3.23 -11.14
N ILE A 60 -6.49 2.51 -10.97
CA ILE A 60 -6.48 1.04 -10.87
C ILE A 60 -6.60 0.53 -12.31
N ALA A 61 -5.47 0.17 -12.92
CA ALA A 61 -5.48 -0.58 -14.16
C ALA A 61 -5.83 -2.03 -13.81
N GLY A 62 -7.10 -2.40 -13.97
CA GLY A 62 -7.45 -3.82 -14.00
C GLY A 62 -6.91 -4.42 -15.29
N ASP A 63 -6.35 -5.64 -15.21
CA ASP A 63 -6.25 -6.48 -16.40
C ASP A 63 -7.67 -6.62 -16.95
N THR A 64 -7.91 -5.91 -18.04
CA THR A 64 -9.10 -6.10 -18.86
C THR A 64 -8.66 -7.08 -19.93
N ASP A 65 -8.69 -8.37 -19.57
CA ASP A 65 -9.04 -9.50 -20.43
C ASP A 65 -9.12 -10.81 -19.60
#